data_AF-A0A167KEP7-F1
#
_entry.id   AF-A0A167KEP7-F1
#
_cell.length_a   1.000
_cell.length_b   1.000
_cell.length_c   1.000
_cell.angle_alpha   90.00
_cell.angle_beta   90.00
_cell.angle_gamma   90.00
#
_symmetry.space_group_name_H-M   'P 1'
#
loop_
_entity.id
_entity.type
_entity.pdbx_description
1 polymer ?
#
loop_
_entity_poly.entity_id
_entity_poly.type
_entity_poly.pdbx_seq_one_letter_code
_entity_poly.pdbx_strand_id
1 'polypeptide(L)'
;NGSRECLVPVHVDGDGHCLVHAVSRALVGRELFWHALRENLKAHFTENLARYKALFHDFIDAAEWEDIVSECDPLFVPPEGVPMGLRNIHIFGLANVLHRP
;
A
#
# COMPACT_ATOMS: atom_id res chain seq x y z
N ASN A 1 -0.77 15.12 26.62
CA ASN A 1 -1.78 16.00 25.99
C ASN A 1 -2.97 16.26 26.92
N GLY A 2 -2.75 16.68 28.17
CA GLY A 2 -3.84 17.04 29.11
C GLY A 2 -5.00 16.03 29.22
N SER A 3 -4.73 14.73 29.12
CA SER A 3 -5.72 13.64 29.10
C SER A 3 -6.73 13.65 27.93
N ARG A 4 -6.46 14.39 26.85
CA ARG A 4 -7.26 14.37 25.63
C ARG A 4 -6.78 13.27 24.69
N GLU A 5 -7.71 12.56 24.08
CA GLU A 5 -7.41 11.74 22.91
C GLU A 5 -6.86 12.63 21.78
N CYS A 6 -5.74 12.21 21.22
CA CYS A 6 -5.11 12.91 20.13
C CYS A 6 -4.33 11.93 19.24
N LEU A 7 -4.28 12.23 17.95
CA LEU A 7 -3.39 11.55 17.04
C LEU A 7 -1.97 12.03 17.26
N VAL A 8 -1.05 11.08 17.46
CA VAL A 8 0.38 11.35 17.56
C VAL A 8 1.05 10.68 16.38
N PRO A 9 1.78 11.43 15.52
CA PRO A 9 2.50 10.83 14.41
C PRO A 9 3.59 9.92 14.97
N VAL A 10 3.64 8.71 14.44
CA VAL A 10 4.63 7.72 14.83
C VAL A 10 5.63 7.58 13.68
N HIS A 11 6.92 7.65 14.01
CA HIS A 11 7.99 7.48 13.03
C HIS A 11 7.88 6.12 12.30
N VAL A 12 8.29 6.06 11.04
CA VAL A 12 8.48 4.82 10.28
C VAL A 12 9.70 4.97 9.40
N ASP A 13 10.32 3.86 9.04
CA ASP A 13 11.47 3.86 8.15
C ASP A 13 11.08 4.38 6.74
N GLY A 14 12.01 5.14 6.14
CA GLY A 14 11.84 5.86 4.87
C GLY A 14 12.47 5.13 3.68
N ASP A 15 12.44 3.80 3.66
CA ASP A 15 13.10 2.93 2.67
C ASP A 15 12.26 2.64 1.41
N GLY A 16 11.13 3.34 1.24
CA GLY A 16 10.17 3.10 0.17
C GLY A 16 9.02 2.16 0.54
N HIS A 17 9.03 1.58 1.75
CA HIS A 17 7.94 0.77 2.28
C HIS A 17 7.14 1.47 3.40
N CYS A 18 7.34 2.78 3.58
CA CYS A 18 6.75 3.58 4.65
C CYS A 18 5.23 3.41 4.83
N LEU A 19 4.45 3.23 3.74
CA LEU A 19 3.01 2.96 3.83
C LEU A 19 2.72 1.66 4.60
N VAL A 20 3.35 0.56 4.20
CA VAL A 20 3.12 -0.75 4.83
C VAL A 20 3.80 -0.85 6.21
N HIS A 21 4.89 -0.12 6.44
CA HIS A 21 5.44 0.08 7.78
C HIS A 21 4.44 0.79 8.70
N ALA A 22 3.84 1.89 8.25
CA ALA A 22 2.85 2.65 9.03
C ALA A 22 1.62 1.80 9.34
N VAL A 23 1.12 1.05 8.37
CA VAL A 23 0.01 0.10 8.56
C VAL A 23 0.38 -0.99 9.55
N SER A 24 1.56 -1.61 9.42
CA SER A 24 2.04 -2.62 10.37
C SER A 24 2.15 -2.06 11.79
N ARG A 25 2.68 -0.84 11.96
CA ARG A 25 2.73 -0.17 13.27
C ARG A 25 1.34 0.10 13.84
N ALA A 26 0.39 0.53 13.02
CA ALA A 26 -0.98 0.78 13.45
C ALA A 26 -1.72 -0.50 13.88
N LEU A 27 -1.40 -1.64 13.28
CA LEU A 27 -2.03 -2.93 13.60
C LEU A 27 -1.39 -3.61 14.81
N VAL A 28 -0.06 -3.65 14.89
CA VAL A 28 0.66 -4.50 15.87
C VAL A 28 1.81 -3.79 16.59
N GLY A 29 1.98 -2.48 16.39
CA GLY A 29 2.99 -1.68 17.07
C GLY A 29 4.42 -1.88 16.57
N ARG A 30 4.63 -2.71 15.54
CA ARG A 30 5.94 -3.02 14.94
C ARG A 30 5.84 -3.03 13.41
N GLU A 31 6.97 -2.89 12.75
CA GLU A 31 7.06 -2.86 11.28
C GLU A 31 7.16 -4.24 10.61
N LEU A 32 7.09 -5.33 11.39
CA LEU A 32 7.39 -6.70 10.98
C LEU A 32 6.60 -7.23 9.77
N PHE A 33 5.37 -6.74 9.54
CA PHE A 33 4.50 -7.31 8.51
C PHE A 33 4.56 -6.58 7.17
N TRP A 34 5.48 -5.64 6.99
CA TRP A 34 5.57 -4.86 5.76
C TRP A 34 5.66 -5.75 4.49
N HIS A 35 6.46 -6.81 4.53
CA HIS A 35 6.66 -7.73 3.40
C HIS A 35 5.39 -8.51 3.10
N ALA A 36 4.79 -9.11 4.14
CA ALA A 36 3.56 -9.87 4.02
C ALA A 36 2.40 -8.98 3.50
N LEU A 37 2.31 -7.73 3.94
CA LEU A 37 1.31 -6.78 3.45
C LEU A 37 1.47 -6.51 1.95
N ARG A 38 2.71 -6.39 1.47
CA ARG A 38 3.03 -6.21 0.05
C ARG A 38 2.68 -7.43 -0.80
N GLU A 39 3.07 -8.63 -0.35
CA GLU A 39 2.73 -9.88 -1.05
C GLU A 39 1.22 -10.11 -1.11
N ASN A 40 0.51 -9.89 0.00
CA ASN A 40 -0.96 -10.05 0.04
C ASN A 40 -1.65 -9.03 -0.85
N LEU A 41 -1.17 -7.78 -0.90
CA LEU A 41 -1.70 -6.76 -1.80
C LEU A 41 -1.50 -7.15 -3.28
N LYS A 42 -0.31 -7.64 -3.64
CA LYS A 42 -0.01 -8.11 -4.99
C LYS A 42 -0.94 -9.25 -5.41
N ALA A 43 -1.10 -10.26 -4.54
CA ALA A 43 -2.01 -11.38 -4.77
C ALA A 43 -3.46 -10.88 -4.93
N HIS A 44 -3.92 -10.01 -4.02
CA HIS A 44 -5.26 -9.46 -4.05
C HIS A 44 -5.56 -8.70 -5.34
N PHE A 45 -4.65 -7.84 -5.81
CA PHE A 45 -4.83 -7.15 -7.08
C PHE A 45 -4.82 -8.12 -8.25
N THR A 46 -3.93 -9.10 -8.28
CA THR A 46 -3.87 -10.10 -9.36
C THR A 46 -5.18 -10.86 -9.48
N GLU A 47 -5.75 -11.30 -8.36
CA GLU A 47 -7.02 -12.04 -8.32
C GLU A 47 -8.24 -11.18 -8.66
N ASN A 48 -8.20 -9.88 -8.34
CA ASN A 48 -9.35 -8.99 -8.48
C ASN A 48 -9.19 -7.95 -9.61
N LEU A 49 -8.17 -8.07 -10.45
CA LEU A 49 -7.74 -7.01 -11.38
C LEU A 49 -8.87 -6.52 -12.28
N ALA A 50 -9.70 -7.43 -12.79
CA ALA A 50 -10.83 -7.07 -13.65
C ALA A 50 -11.84 -6.15 -12.93
N ARG A 51 -12.10 -6.40 -11.65
CA ARG A 51 -13.01 -5.58 -10.83
C ARG A 51 -12.44 -4.20 -10.58
N TYR A 52 -11.14 -4.13 -10.29
CA TYR A 52 -10.42 -2.88 -10.10
C TYR A 52 -10.40 -2.03 -11.38
N LYS A 53 -10.07 -2.65 -12.52
CA LYS A 53 -10.13 -2.01 -13.84
C LYS A 53 -11.51 -1.44 -14.13
N ALA A 54 -12.58 -2.20 -13.87
CA ALA A 54 -13.94 -1.72 -14.09
C ALA A 54 -14.32 -0.57 -13.14
N LEU A 55 -13.96 -0.66 -11.86
CA LEU A 55 -14.32 0.33 -10.84
C LEU A 55 -13.57 1.66 -11.04
N PHE A 56 -12.33 1.61 -11.51
CA PHE A 56 -11.45 2.78 -11.62
C PHE A 56 -11.12 3.17 -13.07
N HIS A 57 -11.89 2.70 -14.06
CA HIS A 57 -11.61 2.98 -15.48
C HIS A 57 -11.61 4.48 -15.83
N ASP A 58 -12.38 5.30 -15.10
CA ASP A 58 -12.41 6.76 -15.28
C ASP A 58 -11.20 7.48 -14.62
N PHE A 59 -10.41 6.78 -13.81
CA PHE A 59 -9.36 7.37 -12.95
C PHE A 59 -7.96 6.83 -13.21
N ILE A 60 -7.84 5.61 -13.76
CA ILE A 60 -6.57 4.91 -13.96
C ILE A 60 -6.54 4.35 -15.38
N ASP A 61 -5.51 4.69 -16.14
CA ASP A 61 -5.36 4.17 -17.51
C ASP A 61 -5.15 2.65 -17.50
N ALA A 62 -5.69 1.97 -18.50
CA ALA A 62 -5.56 0.53 -18.66
C ALA A 62 -4.09 0.04 -18.66
N ALA A 63 -3.17 0.86 -19.19
CA ALA A 63 -1.74 0.60 -19.26
C ALA A 63 -1.03 0.68 -17.90
N GLU A 64 -1.54 1.49 -16.96
CA GLU A 64 -0.91 1.67 -15.64
C GLU A 64 -1.05 0.45 -14.72
N TRP A 65 -2.01 -0.45 -15.01
CA TRP A 65 -2.31 -1.57 -14.12
C TRP A 65 -1.18 -2.58 -13.98
N GLU A 66 -0.36 -2.74 -15.02
CA GLU A 66 0.83 -3.59 -14.94
C GLU A 66 1.82 -3.02 -13.93
N ASP A 67 2.09 -1.72 -14.02
CA ASP A 67 2.96 -1.01 -13.08
C ASP A 67 2.40 -1.06 -11.66
N ILE A 68 1.11 -0.78 -11.46
CA ILE A 68 0.44 -0.83 -10.15
C ILE A 68 0.61 -2.21 -9.48
N VAL A 69 0.44 -3.30 -10.23
CA VAL A 69 0.63 -4.64 -9.68
C VAL A 69 2.12 -4.91 -9.40
N SER A 70 3.02 -4.43 -10.26
CA SER A 70 4.47 -4.60 -10.08
C SER A 70 5.00 -3.84 -8.86
N GLU A 71 4.47 -2.64 -8.57
CA GLU A 71 4.83 -1.80 -7.44
C GLU A 71 4.52 -2.45 -6.09
N CYS A 72 3.62 -3.42 -6.06
CA CYS A 72 3.31 -4.20 -4.88
C CYS A 72 4.43 -5.17 -4.49
N ASP A 73 5.34 -5.51 -5.40
CA ASP A 73 6.44 -6.44 -5.13
C ASP A 73 7.38 -5.88 -4.03
N PRO A 74 7.71 -6.65 -2.98
CA PRO A 74 8.69 -6.23 -1.97
C PRO A 74 10.07 -5.87 -2.54
N LEU A 75 10.43 -6.45 -3.69
CA LEU A 75 11.71 -6.23 -4.35
C LEU A 75 11.60 -5.26 -5.54
N PHE A 76 10.47 -4.56 -5.69
CA PHE A 76 10.28 -3.58 -6.75
C PHE A 76 11.33 -2.47 -6.64
N VAL A 77 11.99 -2.17 -7.77
CA VAL A 77 12.91 -1.05 -7.90
C VAL A 77 12.32 -0.09 -8.93
N PRO A 78 12.02 1.17 -8.56
CA PRO A 78 11.45 2.13 -9.49
C PRO A 78 12.47 2.52 -10.57
N PRO A 79 12.01 3.02 -11.73
CA PRO A 79 12.88 3.62 -12.73
C PRO A 79 13.71 4.77 -12.16
N GLU A 80 14.84 5.07 -12.81
CA GLU A 80 15.73 6.16 -12.39
C GLU A 80 14.98 7.51 -12.32
N GLY A 81 15.14 8.23 -11.22
CA GLY A 81 14.48 9.52 -10.98
C GLY A 81 13.03 9.43 -10.48
N VAL A 82 12.45 8.22 -10.39
CA VAL A 82 11.10 8.01 -9.85
C VAL A 82 11.20 7.63 -8.36
N PRO A 83 10.48 8.32 -7.46
CA PRO A 83 10.49 7.97 -6.05
C PRO A 83 9.86 6.59 -5.81
N MET A 84 10.48 5.80 -4.93
CA MET A 84 9.90 4.54 -4.47
C MET A 84 8.72 4.81 -3.54
N GLY A 85 7.57 4.21 -3.82
CA GLY A 85 6.40 4.36 -2.97
C GLY A 85 5.16 3.69 -3.54
N LEU A 86 4.13 3.60 -2.71
CA LEU A 86 2.83 3.09 -3.10
C LEU A 86 1.85 4.26 -3.31
N ARG A 87 1.06 4.18 -4.38
CA ARG A 87 0.01 5.14 -4.77
C ARG A 87 -1.29 4.97 -3.96
N ASN A 88 -2.24 5.91 -4.11
CA ASN A 88 -3.57 5.84 -3.47
C ASN A 88 -4.34 4.54 -3.73
N ILE A 89 -4.24 3.97 -4.94
CA ILE A 89 -4.90 2.70 -5.26
C ILE A 89 -4.45 1.55 -4.35
N HIS A 90 -3.19 1.56 -3.92
CA HIS A 90 -2.63 0.58 -2.99
C HIS A 90 -3.20 0.72 -1.58
N ILE A 91 -3.50 1.96 -1.14
CA ILE A 91 -4.18 2.19 0.14
C ILE A 91 -5.57 1.54 0.11
N PHE A 92 -6.31 1.77 -0.98
CA PHE A 92 -7.62 1.15 -1.17
C PHE A 92 -7.52 -0.39 -1.23
N GLY A 93 -6.52 -0.93 -1.93
CA GLY A 93 -6.26 -2.37 -1.96
C GLY A 93 -5.94 -2.94 -0.58
N LEU A 94 -5.08 -2.29 0.20
CA LEU A 94 -4.74 -2.70 1.56
C LEU A 94 -5.94 -2.68 2.50
N ALA A 95 -6.84 -1.70 2.39
CA ALA A 95 -8.08 -1.67 3.16
C ALA A 95 -8.94 -2.92 2.89
N ASN A 96 -8.98 -3.41 1.64
CA ASN A 96 -9.69 -4.64 1.27
C ASN A 96 -8.98 -5.90 1.77
N VAL A 97 -7.65 -5.95 1.69
CA VAL A 97 -6.84 -7.06 2.25
C VAL A 97 -7.02 -7.17 3.77
N LEU A 98 -7.08 -6.04 4.47
CA LEU A 98 -7.20 -5.99 5.93
C LEU A 98 -8.64 -6.04 6.43
N HIS A 99 -9.62 -5.95 5.53
CA HIS A 99 -11.03 -5.76 5.86
C HIS A 99 -11.26 -4.60 6.84
N ARG A 100 -10.52 -3.51 6.66
CA ARG A 100 -10.51 -2.36 7.57
C ARG A 100 -10.37 -1.05 6.80
N PRO A 101 -11.31 -0.10 6.96
CA PRO A 101 -11.19 1.27 6.44
C PRO A 101 -10.05 2.06 7.06
#